data_AF-A0A934SX71-F1
#
_entry.id   AF-A0A934SX71-F1
#
_cell.length_a   1.000
_cell.length_b   1.000
_cell.length_c   1.000
_cell.angle_alpha   90.00
_cell.angle_beta   90.00
_cell.angle_gamma   90.00
#
_symmetry.space_group_name_H-M   'P 1'
#
loop_
_entity.id
_entity.type
_entity.pdbx_description
1 polymer ?
#
loop_
_entity_poly.entity_id
_entity_poly.type
_entity_poly.pdbx_seq_one_letter_code
_entity_poly.pdbx_strand_id
1 'polypeptide(L)'
;MNKLLSTLAIGLVAVTLQAPSFAADDAKADAKAHKEMAKGDYKATKEKADARESAAKEECSKLSGAEESACKDRAKAHAKQTKANAKAHYDDAKADSKAMK
;
A
#
# COMPACT_ATOMS: atom_id res chain seq x y z
N MET A 1 26.89 -23.67 50.24
CA MET A 1 26.02 -24.31 51.27
C MET A 1 24.90 -23.37 51.60
N ASN A 2 23.71 -23.94 51.65
CA ASN A 2 22.39 -23.34 51.65
C ASN A 2 22.13 -22.41 52.84
N LYS A 3 21.63 -21.19 52.58
CA LYS A 3 20.71 -20.50 53.49
C LYS A 3 19.63 -19.80 52.67
N LEU A 4 18.55 -20.56 52.45
CA LEU A 4 17.19 -20.04 52.39
C LEU A 4 16.98 -19.01 53.51
N LEU A 5 16.50 -17.81 53.18
CA LEU A 5 15.25 -17.25 53.72
C LEU A 5 15.04 -15.80 53.28
N SER A 6 13.80 -15.56 52.85
CA SER A 6 13.08 -14.28 52.91
C SER A 6 13.43 -13.18 51.93
N THR A 7 12.77 -13.21 50.77
CA THR A 7 11.87 -12.09 50.42
C THR A 7 10.58 -12.62 49.82
N LEU A 8 9.55 -12.47 50.65
CA LEU A 8 8.12 -12.55 50.41
C LEU A 8 7.69 -12.12 49.00
N ALA A 9 6.72 -12.86 48.47
CA ALA A 9 5.93 -12.51 47.32
C ALA A 9 5.33 -11.09 47.41
N ILE A 10 5.54 -10.29 46.37
CA ILE A 10 4.51 -9.40 45.84
C ILE A 10 4.28 -9.91 44.42
N GLY A 11 3.12 -10.53 44.25
CA GLY A 11 2.82 -11.42 43.14
C GLY A 11 2.80 -10.73 41.78
N LEU A 12 3.28 -11.47 40.78
CA LEU A 12 2.79 -11.44 39.40
C LEU A 12 3.45 -12.54 38.54
N VAL A 13 3.47 -13.78 39.04
CA VAL A 13 3.81 -14.93 38.18
C VAL A 13 2.78 -16.03 38.38
N ALA A 14 1.53 -15.71 38.07
CA ALA A 14 0.61 -16.72 37.56
C ALA A 14 0.92 -16.84 36.06
N VAL A 15 1.67 -17.87 35.69
CA VAL A 15 1.60 -18.43 34.34
C VAL A 15 0.16 -18.91 34.17
N THR A 16 -0.70 -18.05 33.64
CA THR A 16 -1.80 -18.51 32.82
C THR A 16 -1.40 -18.16 31.41
N LEU A 17 -1.28 -19.19 30.58
CA LEU A 17 -1.31 -19.08 29.14
C LEU A 17 -2.56 -18.28 28.75
N GLN A 18 -2.41 -16.97 28.61
CA GLN A 18 -3.40 -16.08 28.03
C GLN A 18 -2.76 -15.59 26.74
N ALA A 19 -3.24 -16.20 25.67
CA ALA A 19 -2.68 -16.13 24.34
C ALA A 19 -2.41 -14.69 23.85
N PRO A 20 -1.40 -14.50 22.96
CA PRO A 20 -1.39 -13.34 22.07
C PRO A 20 -2.51 -13.51 21.02
N SER A 21 -3.77 -13.54 21.45
CA SER A 21 -4.93 -13.72 20.56
C SER A 21 -5.51 -12.40 20.06
N PHE A 22 -5.10 -11.25 20.58
CA PHE A 22 -5.57 -9.95 20.08
C PHE A 22 -4.59 -9.32 19.07
N ALA A 23 -3.27 -9.45 19.28
CA ALA A 23 -2.28 -8.88 18.36
C ALA A 23 -2.28 -9.49 16.94
N ALA A 24 -2.66 -10.77 16.81
CA ALA A 24 -2.70 -11.44 15.51
C ALA A 24 -3.99 -11.14 14.71
N ASP A 25 -5.10 -10.84 15.39
CA ASP A 25 -6.37 -10.50 14.75
C ASP A 25 -6.41 -9.03 14.30
N ASP A 26 -5.90 -8.10 15.13
CA ASP A 26 -5.75 -6.69 14.77
C ASP A 26 -4.78 -6.52 13.60
N ALA A 27 -3.61 -7.19 13.62
CA ALA A 27 -2.65 -7.14 12.51
C ALA A 27 -3.22 -7.65 11.18
N LYS A 28 -4.09 -8.67 11.20
CA LYS A 28 -4.77 -9.17 9.99
C LYS A 28 -5.85 -8.21 9.49
N ALA A 29 -6.58 -7.55 10.40
CA ALA A 29 -7.57 -6.55 10.07
C ALA A 29 -6.92 -5.32 9.42
N ASP A 30 -5.83 -4.81 10.00
CA ASP A 30 -5.01 -3.73 9.45
C ASP A 30 -4.44 -4.10 8.08
N ALA A 31 -3.85 -5.29 7.93
CA ALA A 31 -3.31 -5.75 6.65
C ALA A 31 -4.37 -5.81 5.55
N LYS A 32 -5.62 -6.17 5.86
CA LYS A 32 -6.74 -6.17 4.91
C LYS A 32 -7.18 -4.75 4.55
N ALA A 33 -7.29 -3.87 5.54
CA ALA A 33 -7.64 -2.47 5.34
C ALA A 33 -6.60 -1.76 4.46
N HIS A 34 -5.30 -1.92 4.77
CA HIS A 34 -4.19 -1.37 3.98
C HIS A 34 -4.23 -1.81 2.52
N LYS A 35 -4.50 -3.09 2.25
CA LYS A 35 -4.59 -3.61 0.88
C LYS A 35 -5.78 -3.03 0.11
N GLU A 36 -6.96 -2.91 0.72
CA GLU A 36 -8.13 -2.34 0.05
C GLU A 36 -7.97 -0.83 -0.18
N MET A 37 -7.34 -0.10 0.75
CA MET A 37 -6.94 1.30 0.54
C MET A 37 -6.01 1.44 -0.67
N ALA A 38 -4.92 0.66 -0.71
CA ALA A 38 -3.96 0.69 -1.82
C ALA A 38 -4.60 0.32 -3.17
N LYS A 39 -5.58 -0.59 -3.18
CA LYS A 39 -6.37 -0.93 -4.37
C LYS A 39 -7.26 0.23 -4.82
N GLY A 40 -7.86 0.95 -3.88
CA GLY A 40 -8.60 2.18 -4.13
C GLY A 40 -7.71 3.24 -4.76
N ASP A 41 -6.55 3.50 -4.16
CA ASP A 41 -5.56 4.45 -4.65
C ASP A 41 -5.04 4.09 -6.05
N TYR A 42 -4.79 2.80 -6.30
CA TYR A 42 -4.41 2.32 -7.63
C TYR A 42 -5.47 2.65 -8.68
N LYS A 43 -6.75 2.36 -8.40
CA LYS A 43 -7.86 2.65 -9.31
C LYS A 43 -8.01 4.15 -9.54
N ALA A 44 -7.99 4.95 -8.47
CA ALA A 44 -8.10 6.39 -8.55
C ALA A 44 -6.94 7.01 -9.35
N THR A 45 -5.72 6.52 -9.15
CA THR A 45 -4.53 6.98 -9.88
C THR A 45 -4.60 6.59 -11.34
N LYS A 46 -5.07 5.37 -11.66
CA LYS A 46 -5.28 4.93 -13.04
C LYS A 46 -6.28 5.83 -13.75
N GLU A 47 -7.43 6.09 -13.14
CA GLU A 47 -8.48 6.94 -13.71
C GLU A 47 -7.99 8.39 -13.91
N LYS A 48 -7.28 8.95 -12.93
CA LYS A 48 -6.63 10.26 -13.05
C LYS A 48 -5.61 10.29 -14.19
N ALA A 49 -4.82 9.22 -14.37
CA ALA A 49 -3.86 9.12 -15.45
C ALA A 49 -4.55 9.05 -16.82
N ASP A 50 -5.63 8.28 -16.96
CA ASP A 50 -6.45 8.21 -18.18
C ASP A 50 -7.09 9.57 -18.51
N ALA A 51 -7.65 10.26 -17.52
CA ALA A 51 -8.23 11.58 -17.69
C ALA A 51 -7.18 12.63 -18.11
N ARG A 52 -6.02 12.64 -17.46
CA ARG A 52 -4.89 13.53 -17.82
C ARG A 52 -4.34 13.23 -19.20
N GLU A 53 -4.24 11.95 -19.57
CA GLU A 53 -3.82 11.53 -20.91
C GLU A 53 -4.78 12.09 -21.97
N SER A 54 -6.08 11.99 -21.71
CA SER A 54 -7.13 12.44 -22.63
C SER A 54 -7.12 13.95 -22.79
N ALA A 55 -7.08 14.70 -21.68
CA ALA A 55 -6.96 16.15 -21.68
C ALA A 55 -5.67 16.62 -22.39
N ALA A 56 -4.52 15.96 -22.11
CA ALA A 56 -3.27 16.28 -22.77
C ALA A 56 -3.33 16.00 -24.28
N LYS A 57 -3.94 14.90 -24.72
CA LYS A 57 -4.14 14.61 -26.15
C LYS A 57 -5.02 15.64 -26.84
N GLU A 58 -6.05 16.14 -26.16
CA GLU A 58 -6.93 17.18 -26.68
C GLU A 58 -6.17 18.49 -26.89
N GLU A 59 -5.37 18.90 -25.90
CA GLU A 59 -4.46 20.04 -26.03
C GLU A 59 -3.41 19.82 -27.13
N CYS A 60 -2.82 18.62 -27.22
CA CYS A 60 -1.88 18.28 -28.28
C CYS A 60 -2.52 18.34 -29.67
N SER A 61 -3.83 18.10 -29.80
CA SER A 61 -4.54 18.14 -31.09
C SER A 61 -4.69 19.57 -31.65
N LYS A 62 -4.33 20.59 -30.87
CA LYS A 62 -4.18 21.97 -31.34
C LYS A 62 -2.86 22.22 -32.08
N LEU A 63 -1.90 21.29 -31.98
CA LEU A 63 -0.63 21.32 -32.71
C LEU A 63 -0.81 20.70 -34.10
N SER A 64 0.25 20.63 -34.89
CA SER A 64 0.21 20.05 -36.24
C SER A 64 1.46 19.25 -36.56
N GLY A 65 1.31 18.24 -37.41
CA GLY A 65 2.42 17.45 -37.94
C GLY A 65 3.20 16.68 -36.86
N ALA A 66 4.53 16.74 -36.92
CA ALA A 66 5.41 15.97 -36.03
C ALA A 66 5.27 16.38 -34.56
N GLU A 67 4.94 17.65 -34.29
CA GLU A 67 4.79 18.17 -32.94
C GLU A 67 3.56 17.59 -32.23
N GLU A 68 2.45 17.46 -32.96
CA GLU A 68 1.23 16.80 -32.48
C GLU A 68 1.50 15.35 -32.08
N SER A 69 2.15 14.58 -32.96
CA SER A 69 2.47 13.16 -32.69
C SER A 69 3.38 13.02 -31.46
N ALA A 70 4.47 13.78 -31.42
CA ALA A 70 5.40 13.75 -30.29
C ALA A 70 4.71 14.16 -28.97
N CYS A 71 3.80 15.14 -29.01
CA CYS A 71 3.03 15.55 -27.85
C CYS A 71 2.09 14.42 -27.37
N LYS A 72 1.33 13.80 -28.28
CA LYS A 72 0.43 12.68 -27.96
C LYS A 72 1.19 11.48 -27.41
N ASP A 73 2.39 11.19 -27.92
CA ASP A 73 3.21 10.09 -27.44
C ASP A 73 3.82 10.36 -26.07
N ARG A 74 4.24 11.60 -25.79
CA ARG A 74 4.63 12.01 -24.43
C ARG A 74 3.47 11.87 -23.45
N ALA A 75 2.26 12.29 -23.82
CA ALA A 75 1.07 12.15 -22.99
C ALA A 75 0.80 10.67 -22.63
N LYS A 76 0.84 9.78 -23.63
CA LYS A 76 0.71 8.32 -23.41
C LYS A 76 1.84 7.78 -22.52
N ALA A 77 3.07 8.21 -22.74
CA ALA A 77 4.22 7.76 -21.95
C ALA A 77 4.09 8.16 -20.48
N HIS A 78 3.69 9.40 -20.20
CA HIS A 78 3.41 9.87 -18.83
C HIS A 78 2.27 9.08 -18.17
N ALA A 79 1.19 8.83 -18.90
CA ALA A 79 0.07 8.04 -18.38
C ALA A 79 0.49 6.60 -18.07
N LYS A 80 1.27 5.97 -18.97
CA LYS A 80 1.82 4.62 -18.76
C LYS A 80 2.75 4.57 -17.55
N GLN A 81 3.64 5.54 -17.40
CA GLN A 81 4.55 5.62 -16.25
C GLN A 81 3.77 5.77 -14.94
N THR A 82 2.77 6.65 -14.92
CA THR A 82 1.91 6.87 -13.74
C THR A 82 1.17 5.59 -13.35
N LYS A 83 0.57 4.88 -14.32
CA LYS A 83 -0.10 3.60 -14.08
C LYS A 83 0.88 2.51 -13.60
N ALA A 84 2.08 2.48 -14.14
CA ALA A 84 3.11 1.53 -13.75
C ALA A 84 3.58 1.75 -12.30
N ASN A 85 3.84 3.01 -11.91
CA ASN A 85 4.18 3.34 -10.52
C ASN A 85 3.03 3.03 -9.56
N ALA A 86 1.79 3.39 -9.92
CA ALA A 86 0.61 3.03 -9.12
C ALA A 86 0.46 1.51 -8.95
N LYS A 87 0.74 0.73 -9.99
CA LYS A 87 0.73 -0.73 -9.92
C LYS A 87 1.84 -1.25 -9.00
N ALA A 88 3.05 -0.70 -9.07
CA ALA A 88 4.14 -1.08 -8.19
C ALA A 88 3.77 -0.84 -6.71
N HIS A 89 3.24 0.33 -6.37
CA HIS A 89 2.76 0.63 -5.02
C HIS A 89 1.67 -0.34 -4.55
N TYR A 90 0.74 -0.71 -5.42
CA TYR A 90 -0.28 -1.70 -5.08
C TYR A 90 0.28 -3.10 -4.88
N ASP A 91 1.23 -3.52 -5.72
CA ASP A 91 1.89 -4.82 -5.59
C ASP A 91 2.72 -4.90 -4.30
N ASP A 92 3.41 -3.82 -3.93
CA ASP A 92 4.16 -3.70 -2.67
C ASP A 92 3.22 -3.78 -1.46
N ALA A 93 2.13 -2.99 -1.45
CA ALA A 93 1.12 -3.04 -0.39
C ALA A 93 0.45 -4.42 -0.27
N LYS A 94 0.27 -5.11 -1.40
CA LYS A 94 -0.25 -6.48 -1.42
C LYS A 94 0.77 -7.48 -0.85
N ALA A 95 2.06 -7.30 -1.13
CA ALA A 95 3.12 -8.15 -0.59
C ALA A 95 3.26 -7.98 0.92
N ASP A 96 3.25 -6.73 1.40
CA ASP A 96 3.28 -6.36 2.81
C ASP A 96 2.08 -6.95 3.59
N SER A 97 0.87 -6.77 3.06
CA SER A 97 -0.37 -7.39 3.57
C SER A 97 -0.30 -8.92 3.66
N LYS A 98 0.47 -9.58 2.78
CA LYS A 98 0.67 -11.03 2.81
C LYS A 98 1.71 -11.43 3.87
N ALA A 99 2.75 -10.63 4.08
CA ALA A 99 3.78 -10.89 5.09
C ALA A 99 3.24 -10.76 6.52
N MET A 100 2.21 -9.93 6.73
CA MET A 100 1.51 -9.74 8.01
C MET A 100 0.43 -10.80 8.30
N LYS A 101 0.19 -11.73 7.37
CA LYS A 101 -0.94 -12.67 7.40
C LYS A 101 -0.56 -14.04 7.92
#